data_AF-A0A1I8ELW4-F1
#
_entry.id   AF-A0A1I8ELW4-F1
#
_cell.length_a   1.000
_cell.length_b   1.000
_cell.length_c   1.000
_cell.angle_alpha   90.00
_cell.angle_beta   90.00
_cell.angle_gamma   90.00
#
_symmetry.space_group_name_H-M   'P 1'
#
loop_
_entity.id
_entity.type
_entity.pdbx_description
1 polymer ?
#
loop_
_entity_poly.entity_id
_entity_poly.type
_entity_poly.pdbx_seq_one_letter_code
_entity_poly.pdbx_strand_id
1 'polypeptide(L)'
;MATIGYGNIVPATSYGRIACIIFALFGVPLAIITIGDLGKFLSECIIWLYNKSKKSRCSRYFINFKWLINRNPELRSSDKSNEAMKQFINWDDLASDKAEVPLVLVFAILLFYIAFGGLLFASFEPWTYMDAFYFCFVSLTTIGFGDFVPESQE
;
A
#
# COMPACT_ATOMS: atom_id res chain seq x y z
N MET A 1 7.99 -14.14 11.60
CA MET A 1 7.18 -14.02 12.83
C MET A 1 6.00 -13.09 12.58
N ALA A 2 5.06 -13.46 11.72
CA ALA A 2 3.90 -12.61 11.44
C ALA A 2 2.81 -12.72 12.52
N THR A 3 3.11 -13.38 13.65
CA THR A 3 2.21 -13.70 14.78
C THR A 3 0.87 -14.36 14.43
N ILE A 4 0.66 -14.79 13.17
CA ILE A 4 -0.57 -15.46 12.71
C ILE A 4 -0.84 -16.73 13.51
N GLY A 5 0.18 -17.56 13.73
CA GLY A 5 0.13 -18.65 14.70
C GLY A 5 -1.07 -19.60 14.56
N TYR A 6 -1.29 -20.17 13.38
CA TYR A 6 -2.44 -21.05 13.06
C TYR A 6 -2.71 -22.20 14.05
N GLY A 7 -1.77 -22.53 14.92
CA GLY A 7 -1.96 -23.52 15.99
C GLY A 7 -1.99 -24.98 15.52
N ASN A 8 -2.12 -25.23 14.21
CA ASN A 8 -2.18 -26.58 13.65
C ASN A 8 -0.83 -27.33 13.74
N ILE A 9 0.30 -26.60 13.80
CA ILE A 9 1.64 -27.17 13.99
C ILE A 9 2.31 -26.47 15.16
N VAL A 10 2.62 -27.24 16.22
CA VAL A 10 3.27 -26.75 17.44
C VAL A 10 4.37 -27.71 17.91
N PRO A 11 5.47 -27.21 18.51
CA PRO A 11 6.54 -28.07 19.01
C PRO A 11 6.03 -28.93 20.20
N ALA A 12 5.92 -30.23 19.96
CA ALA A 12 5.51 -31.20 20.98
C ALA A 12 6.61 -31.47 22.02
N THR A 13 7.89 -31.37 21.63
CA THR A 13 9.03 -31.70 22.49
C THR A 13 9.43 -30.54 23.41
N SER A 14 9.93 -30.86 24.61
CA SER A 14 10.39 -29.86 25.57
C SER A 14 11.51 -28.98 25.01
N TYR A 15 12.48 -29.57 24.31
CA TYR A 15 13.56 -28.82 23.65
C TYR A 15 13.05 -27.92 22.52
N GLY A 16 12.08 -28.39 21.73
CA GLY A 16 11.46 -27.60 20.67
C GLY A 16 10.74 -26.36 21.21
N ARG A 17 10.07 -26.48 22.37
CA ARG A 17 9.43 -25.34 23.04
C ARG A 17 10.43 -24.29 23.51
N ILE A 18 11.54 -24.71 24.12
CA ILE A 18 12.61 -23.80 24.55
C ILE A 18 13.22 -23.08 23.35
N ALA A 19 13.51 -23.80 22.26
CA ALA A 19 14.02 -23.20 21.02
C ALA A 19 13.03 -22.18 20.44
N CYS A 20 11.72 -22.48 20.46
CA CYS A 20 10.68 -21.56 20.00
C CYS A 20 10.63 -20.25 20.81
N ILE A 21 10.79 -20.32 22.14
CA ILE A 21 10.84 -19.14 23.01
C ILE A 21 12.03 -18.25 22.65
N ILE A 22 13.23 -18.82 22.48
CA ILE A 22 14.43 -18.06 22.11
C ILE A 22 14.26 -17.41 20.73
N PHE A 23 13.73 -18.15 19.75
CA PHE A 23 13.47 -17.63 18.42
C PHE A 23 12.45 -16.48 18.44
N ALA A 24 11.38 -16.59 19.23
CA ALA A 24 10.39 -15.53 19.40
C ALA A 24 11.01 -14.27 20.04
N LEU A 25 11.88 -14.43 21.05
CA LEU A 25 12.49 -13.32 21.78
C LEU A 25 13.30 -12.39 20.87
N PHE A 26 14.11 -12.94 19.96
CA PHE A 26 14.89 -12.16 19.00
C PHE A 26 14.13 -11.88 17.69
N GLY A 27 13.17 -12.74 17.35
CA GLY A 27 12.37 -12.63 16.14
C GLY A 27 11.36 -11.48 16.17
N VAL A 28 10.67 -11.22 17.29
CA VAL A 28 9.70 -10.11 17.38
C VAL A 28 10.38 -8.77 17.15
N PRO A 29 11.47 -8.42 17.87
CA PRO A 29 12.09 -7.12 17.73
C PRO A 29 12.63 -6.89 16.32
N LEU A 30 13.28 -7.91 15.74
CA LEU A 30 13.78 -7.83 14.36
C LEU A 30 12.63 -7.66 13.36
N ALA A 31 11.52 -8.40 13.52
CA ALA A 31 10.34 -8.26 12.67
C ALA A 31 9.75 -6.85 12.75
N ILE A 32 9.60 -6.27 13.95
CA ILE A 32 9.07 -4.92 14.13
C ILE A 32 9.95 -3.89 13.41
N ILE A 33 11.28 -3.97 13.55
CA ILE A 33 12.21 -3.08 12.87
C ILE A 33 12.04 -3.20 11.35
N THR A 34 12.03 -4.43 10.82
CA THR A 34 11.87 -4.66 9.37
C THR A 34 10.53 -4.17 8.82
N ILE A 35 9.43 -4.35 9.58
CA ILE A 35 8.11 -3.85 9.20
C ILE A 35 8.09 -2.32 9.17
N GLY A 36 8.74 -1.66 10.14
CA GLY A 36 8.85 -0.20 10.17
C GLY A 36 9.61 0.36 8.97
N ASP A 37 10.73 -0.26 8.60
CA ASP A 37 11.51 0.16 7.42
C ASP A 37 10.77 -0.13 6.10
N LEU A 38 10.09 -1.28 6.00
CA LEU A 38 9.22 -1.59 4.87
C LEU A 38 8.07 -0.58 4.75
N GLY A 39 7.48 -0.17 5.87
CA GLY A 39 6.42 0.83 5.92
C GLY A 39 6.86 2.19 5.37
N LYS A 40 8.09 2.64 5.68
CA LYS A 40 8.67 3.87 5.11
C LYS A 40 8.84 3.75 3.60
N PHE A 41 9.41 2.64 3.12
CA PHE A 41 9.59 2.39 1.69
C PHE A 41 8.24 2.38 0.93
N LEU A 42 7.23 1.72 1.50
CA LEU A 42 5.88 1.70 0.93
C LEU A 42 5.25 3.10 0.93
N SER A 43 5.43 3.88 1.99
CA SER A 43 4.93 5.25 2.07
C SER A 43 5.55 6.14 0.98
N GLU A 44 6.86 6.06 0.78
CA GLU A 44 7.54 6.79 -0.31
C GLU A 44 7.02 6.37 -1.67
N CYS A 45 6.81 5.07 -1.88
CA CYS A 45 6.23 4.52 -3.11
C CYS A 45 4.77 4.97 -3.32
N ILE A 46 3.94 5.01 -2.28
CA ILE A 46 2.55 5.47 -2.34
C ILE A 46 2.48 6.97 -2.63
N ILE A 47 3.30 7.78 -1.95
CA ILE A 47 3.39 9.22 -2.20
C ILE A 47 3.87 9.46 -3.64
N TRP A 48 4.88 8.74 -4.09
CA TRP A 48 5.34 8.80 -5.47
C TRP A 48 4.24 8.41 -6.45
N LEU A 49 3.50 7.33 -6.21
CA LEU A 49 2.40 6.88 -7.05
C LEU A 49 1.26 7.91 -7.09
N TYR A 50 0.86 8.42 -5.93
CA TYR A 50 -0.16 9.45 -5.76
C TYR A 50 0.23 10.74 -6.49
N ASN A 51 1.45 11.24 -6.25
CA ASN A 51 1.98 12.42 -6.91
C ASN A 51 2.20 12.19 -8.40
N LYS A 52 2.55 10.99 -8.84
CA LYS A 52 2.67 10.64 -10.26
C LYS A 52 1.30 10.67 -10.95
N SER A 53 0.27 10.10 -10.33
CA SER A 53 -1.11 10.20 -10.81
C SER A 53 -1.63 11.64 -10.85
N LYS A 54 -1.28 12.48 -9.85
CA LYS A 54 -1.61 13.92 -9.82
C LYS A 54 -0.83 14.71 -10.87
N LYS A 55 0.48 14.47 -11.02
CA LYS A 55 1.36 15.13 -11.99
C LYS A 55 0.96 14.83 -13.43
N SER A 56 0.47 13.62 -13.74
CA SER A 56 -0.12 13.31 -15.05
C SER A 56 -1.46 14.01 -15.33
N ARG A 57 -2.16 14.52 -14.31
CA ARG A 57 -3.32 15.42 -14.49
C ARG A 57 -2.90 16.89 -14.52
N CYS A 58 -1.99 17.30 -13.65
CA CYS A 58 -1.48 18.67 -13.56
C CYS A 58 -0.69 19.06 -14.81
N SER A 59 0.10 18.14 -15.39
CA SER A 59 0.78 18.32 -16.67
C SER A 59 -0.21 18.56 -17.82
N ARG A 60 -1.36 17.89 -17.84
CA ARG A 60 -2.43 18.18 -18.80
C ARG A 60 -3.08 19.55 -18.55
N TYR A 61 -3.30 19.92 -17.29
CA TYR A 61 -3.82 21.26 -16.93
C TYR A 61 -2.84 22.38 -17.31
N PHE A 62 -1.55 22.19 -17.08
CA PHE A 62 -0.49 23.15 -17.40
C PHE A 62 -0.32 23.30 -18.92
N ILE A 63 -0.40 22.21 -19.68
CA ILE A 63 -0.42 22.26 -21.16
C ILE A 63 -1.65 23.05 -21.63
N ASN A 64 -2.84 22.77 -21.09
CA ASN A 64 -4.06 23.51 -21.42
C ASN A 64 -3.96 25.00 -21.02
N PHE A 65 -3.34 25.31 -19.88
CA PHE A 65 -3.15 26.68 -19.40
C PHE A 65 -2.13 27.46 -20.24
N LYS A 66 -1.01 26.84 -20.61
CA LYS A 66 -0.01 27.40 -21.52
C LYS A 66 -0.61 27.63 -22.91
N TRP A 67 -1.47 26.73 -23.37
CA TRP A 67 -2.24 26.91 -24.60
C TRP A 67 -3.21 28.10 -24.51
N LEU A 68 -3.91 28.25 -23.38
CA LEU A 68 -4.82 29.38 -23.12
C LEU A 68 -4.09 30.74 -23.13
N ILE A 69 -2.93 30.84 -22.47
CA ILE A 69 -2.10 32.05 -22.49
C ILE A 69 -1.63 32.38 -23.91
N ASN A 70 -1.22 31.36 -24.68
CA ASN A 70 -0.79 31.58 -26.06
C ASN A 70 -1.92 32.07 -26.98
N ARG A 71 -3.19 31.83 -26.62
CA ARG A 71 -4.35 32.24 -27.41
C ARG A 71 -4.84 33.66 -27.11
N ASN A 72 -4.60 34.18 -25.91
CA ASN A 72 -4.99 35.53 -25.50
C ASN A 72 -3.77 36.47 -25.40
N PRO A 73 -3.50 37.33 -26.41
CA PRO A 73 -2.33 38.20 -26.43
C PRO A 73 -2.31 39.26 -25.32
N GLU A 74 -3.46 39.67 -24.77
CA GLU A 74 -3.53 40.59 -23.61
C GLU A 74 -3.02 39.98 -22.29
N LEU A 75 -3.10 38.65 -22.15
CA LEU A 75 -2.56 37.89 -21.01
C LEU A 75 -1.06 37.60 -21.16
N ARG A 76 -0.48 37.87 -22.34
CA ARG A 76 0.94 37.72 -22.63
C ARG A 76 1.77 38.92 -22.15
N SER A 77 1.13 39.95 -21.58
CA SER A 77 1.90 40.98 -20.87
C SER A 77 2.73 40.30 -19.79
N SER A 78 4.03 40.56 -19.81
CA SER A 78 5.02 39.85 -18.99
C SER A 78 4.57 39.78 -17.52
N ASP A 79 4.04 40.89 -16.99
CA ASP A 79 3.59 40.98 -15.60
C ASP A 79 2.40 40.07 -15.27
N LYS A 80 1.32 40.06 -16.07
CA LYS A 80 0.14 39.22 -15.78
C LYS A 80 0.43 37.73 -15.93
N SER A 81 1.26 37.36 -16.89
CA SER A 81 1.67 35.96 -17.09
C SER A 81 2.50 35.44 -15.92
N ASN A 82 3.40 36.27 -15.38
CA ASN A 82 4.24 35.93 -14.24
C ASN A 82 3.43 35.83 -12.95
N GLU A 83 2.44 36.71 -12.74
CA GLU A 83 1.52 36.62 -11.59
C GLU A 83 0.67 35.34 -11.63
N ALA A 84 0.08 35.01 -12.78
CA ALA A 84 -0.72 33.81 -12.92
C ALA A 84 0.12 32.52 -12.76
N MET A 85 1.37 32.54 -13.24
CA MET A 85 2.33 31.45 -13.04
C MET A 85 2.72 31.30 -11.56
N LYS A 86 3.03 32.42 -10.86
CA LYS A 86 3.31 32.40 -9.41
C LYS A 86 2.13 31.85 -8.63
N GLN A 87 0.92 32.25 -8.99
CA GLN A 87 -0.29 31.74 -8.35
C GLN A 87 -0.42 30.23 -8.56
N PHE A 88 -0.21 29.73 -9.78
CA PHE A 88 -0.27 28.30 -10.09
C PHE A 88 0.78 27.49 -9.33
N ILE A 89 2.03 27.98 -9.24
CA ILE A 89 3.10 27.33 -8.47
C ILE A 89 2.73 27.25 -6.98
N ASN A 90 2.24 28.36 -6.40
CA ASN A 90 1.81 28.40 -5.00
C ASN A 90 0.63 27.44 -4.71
N TRP A 91 -0.30 27.28 -5.67
CA TRP A 91 -1.39 26.30 -5.56
C TRP A 91 -0.90 24.85 -5.59
N ASP A 92 0.19 24.54 -6.29
CA ASP A 92 0.74 23.18 -6.34
C ASP A 92 1.40 22.78 -5.02
N ASP A 93 2.21 23.68 -4.43
CA ASP A 93 2.83 23.49 -3.11
C ASP A 93 1.77 23.37 -2.00
N LEU A 94 0.78 24.27 -1.97
CA LEU A 94 -0.32 24.23 -1.00
C LEU A 94 -1.18 22.96 -1.15
N ALA A 95 -1.34 22.45 -2.37
CA ALA A 95 -2.06 21.21 -2.64
C ALA A 95 -1.19 19.96 -2.44
N SER A 96 0.13 20.09 -2.33
CA SER A 96 1.06 19.00 -2.01
C SER A 96 1.17 18.81 -0.49
N ASP A 97 1.14 19.89 0.29
CA ASP A 97 1.16 19.85 1.76
C ASP A 97 -0.14 19.27 2.35
N LYS A 98 -1.27 19.45 1.65
CA LYS A 98 -2.55 18.80 1.99
C LYS A 98 -2.73 17.39 1.44
N ALA A 99 -1.73 16.83 0.78
CA ALA A 99 -1.79 15.44 0.31
C ALA A 99 -1.56 14.46 1.47
N GLU A 100 -2.42 14.53 2.49
CA GLU A 100 -2.61 13.40 3.38
C GLU A 100 -3.07 12.24 2.49
N VAL A 101 -2.28 11.17 2.42
CA VAL A 101 -2.64 9.98 1.65
C VAL A 101 -4.03 9.57 2.14
N PRO A 102 -5.07 9.67 1.30
CA PRO A 102 -6.42 9.48 1.79
C PRO A 102 -6.50 8.05 2.32
N LEU A 103 -6.99 7.88 3.55
CA LEU A 103 -7.14 6.55 4.17
C LEU A 103 -7.87 5.58 3.23
N VAL A 104 -8.80 6.09 2.44
CA VAL A 104 -9.52 5.37 1.38
C VAL A 104 -8.58 4.70 0.37
N LEU A 105 -7.47 5.33 -0.03
CA LEU A 105 -6.49 4.73 -0.95
C LEU A 105 -5.79 3.53 -0.31
N VAL A 106 -5.40 3.65 0.96
CA VAL A 106 -4.76 2.55 1.71
C VAL A 106 -5.73 1.38 1.87
N PHE A 107 -6.98 1.66 2.27
CA PHE A 107 -8.03 0.65 2.35
C PHE A 107 -8.33 0.00 0.98
N ALA A 108 -8.34 0.77 -0.10
CA ALA A 108 -8.53 0.24 -1.45
C ALA A 108 -7.38 -0.68 -1.89
N ILE A 109 -6.13 -0.32 -1.59
CA ILE A 109 -4.96 -1.16 -1.86
C ILE A 109 -5.04 -2.47 -1.05
N LEU A 110 -5.42 -2.39 0.23
CA LEU A 110 -5.60 -3.56 1.08
C LEU A 110 -6.69 -4.49 0.53
N LEU A 111 -7.85 -3.95 0.17
CA LEU A 111 -8.94 -4.74 -0.42
C LEU A 111 -8.53 -5.38 -1.75
N PHE A 112 -7.80 -4.65 -2.59
CA PHE A 112 -7.25 -5.19 -3.83
C PHE A 112 -6.28 -6.34 -3.55
N TYR A 113 -5.39 -6.19 -2.56
CA TYR A 113 -4.44 -7.24 -2.18
C TYR A 113 -5.17 -8.51 -1.70
N ILE A 114 -6.19 -8.38 -0.86
CA ILE A 114 -7.00 -9.52 -0.39
C ILE A 114 -7.73 -10.17 -1.57
N ALA A 115 -8.38 -9.39 -2.43
CA ALA A 115 -9.12 -9.91 -3.57
C ALA A 115 -8.22 -10.62 -4.57
N PHE A 116 -7.04 -10.06 -4.87
CA PHE A 116 -6.05 -10.65 -5.74
C PHE A 116 -5.45 -11.93 -5.13
N GLY A 117 -5.12 -11.92 -3.84
CA GLY A 117 -4.68 -13.10 -3.11
C GLY A 117 -5.72 -14.21 -3.14
N GLY A 118 -6.99 -13.89 -2.88
CA GLY A 118 -8.09 -14.86 -2.95
C GLY A 118 -8.27 -15.48 -4.33
N LEU A 119 -8.11 -14.70 -5.41
CA LEU A 119 -8.14 -15.22 -6.79
C LEU A 119 -6.98 -16.18 -7.04
N LEU A 120 -5.78 -15.83 -6.56
CA LEU A 120 -4.59 -16.65 -6.69
C LEU A 120 -4.78 -17.98 -5.97
N PHE A 121 -5.17 -17.97 -4.69
CA PHE A 121 -5.37 -19.19 -3.91
C PHE A 121 -6.52 -20.05 -4.43
N ALA A 122 -7.62 -19.47 -4.90
CA ALA A 122 -8.71 -20.22 -5.54
C ALA A 122 -8.30 -20.89 -6.86
N SER A 123 -7.19 -20.46 -7.47
CA SER A 123 -6.64 -21.08 -8.68
C SER A 123 -5.62 -22.18 -8.39
N PHE A 124 -4.92 -22.09 -7.25
CA PHE A 124 -3.91 -23.07 -6.84
C PHE A 124 -4.47 -24.19 -5.97
N GLU A 125 -5.37 -23.85 -5.06
CA GLU A 125 -5.99 -24.79 -4.14
C GLU A 125 -7.40 -25.15 -4.61
N PRO A 126 -7.91 -26.35 -4.28
CA PRO A 126 -9.28 -26.77 -4.58
C PRO A 126 -10.31 -26.07 -3.68
N TRP A 127 -10.08 -24.81 -3.33
CA TRP A 127 -10.94 -23.99 -2.49
C TRP A 127 -11.87 -23.12 -3.34
N THR A 128 -13.04 -22.80 -2.79
CA THR A 128 -13.90 -21.81 -3.45
C THR A 128 -13.29 -20.41 -3.30
N TYR A 129 -13.67 -19.47 -4.18
CA TYR A 129 -13.20 -18.08 -4.07
C TYR A 129 -13.50 -17.45 -2.71
N MET A 130 -14.65 -17.78 -2.12
CA MET A 130 -15.04 -17.25 -0.80
C MET A 130 -14.15 -17.80 0.32
N ASP A 131 -13.79 -19.09 0.27
CA ASP A 131 -12.90 -19.71 1.25
C ASP A 131 -11.47 -19.17 1.12
N ALA A 132 -10.98 -19.02 -0.12
CA ALA A 132 -9.66 -18.44 -0.41
C ALA A 132 -9.58 -16.95 0.01
N PHE A 133 -10.65 -16.18 -0.22
CA PHE A 133 -10.75 -14.80 0.25
C PHE A 133 -10.77 -14.72 1.78
N TYR A 134 -11.54 -15.59 2.43
CA TYR A 134 -11.61 -15.70 3.89
C TYR A 134 -10.23 -16.06 4.48
N PHE A 135 -9.54 -17.05 3.91
CA PHE A 135 -8.18 -17.40 4.29
C PHE A 135 -7.24 -16.20 4.19
N CYS A 136 -7.26 -15.47 3.06
CA CYS A 136 -6.43 -14.28 2.88
C CYS A 136 -6.72 -13.20 3.93
N PHE A 137 -8.00 -12.94 4.22
CA PHE A 137 -8.41 -11.97 5.24
C PHE A 137 -7.95 -12.36 6.65
N VAL A 138 -8.20 -13.61 7.07
CA VAL A 138 -7.83 -14.15 8.39
C VAL A 138 -6.31 -14.17 8.58
N SER A 139 -5.57 -14.45 7.51
CA SER A 139 -4.10 -14.42 7.51
C SER A 139 -3.54 -13.01 7.64
N LEU A 140 -4.06 -12.06 6.85
CA LEU A 140 -3.59 -10.67 6.84
C LEU A 140 -3.91 -9.92 8.12
N THR A 141 -5.09 -10.16 8.68
CA THR A 141 -5.49 -9.58 9.96
C THR A 141 -4.81 -10.27 11.15
N THR A 142 -3.99 -11.30 10.88
CA THR A 142 -3.28 -12.11 11.89
C THR A 142 -4.21 -12.81 12.88
N ILE A 143 -5.48 -13.00 12.53
CA ILE A 143 -6.44 -13.78 13.33
C ILE A 143 -6.02 -15.25 13.34
N GLY A 144 -5.67 -15.79 12.17
CA GLY A 144 -5.02 -17.09 12.05
C GLY A 144 -5.77 -18.27 12.67
N PHE A 145 -7.07 -18.46 12.36
CA PHE A 145 -7.82 -19.60 12.91
C PHE A 145 -7.24 -20.98 12.57
N GLY A 146 -6.59 -21.11 11.41
CA GLY A 146 -5.93 -22.35 10.99
C GLY A 146 -6.87 -23.43 10.48
N ASP A 147 -8.11 -23.06 10.17
CA ASP A 147 -9.14 -23.89 9.56
C ASP A 147 -8.88 -24.15 8.07
N PHE A 148 -8.35 -23.16 7.36
CA PHE A 148 -7.81 -23.31 6.01
C PHE A 148 -6.30 -23.04 6.04
N VAL A 149 -5.51 -23.99 5.56
CA VAL A 149 -4.06 -23.88 5.40
C VAL A 149 -3.70 -24.62 4.11
N PRO A 150 -2.89 -24.03 3.21
CA PRO A 150 -2.53 -24.69 1.96
C PRO A 150 -1.74 -25.97 2.30
N GLU A 151 -2.26 -27.11 1.87
CA GLU A 151 -1.56 -28.38 2.01
C GLU A 151 -0.65 -28.56 0.80
N SER A 152 0.66 -28.67 1.04
CA SER A 152 1.55 -29.17 0.01
C SER A 152 1.11 -30.59 -0.33
N GLN A 153 0.62 -30.81 -1.55
CA GLN A 153 0.35 -32.16 -2.05
C GLN A 153 1.67 -32.94 -2.03
N GLU A 154 1.82 -33.86 -1.08
CA GLU A 154 2.78 -34.96 -1.18
C GLU A 154 2.27 -36.03 -2.14
#